data_AF-A0A2T4IBG5-F1
#
_entry.id   AF-A0A2T4IBG5-F1
#
_cell.length_a   1.000
_cell.length_b   1.000
_cell.length_c   1.000
_cell.angle_alpha   90.00
_cell.angle_beta   90.00
_cell.angle_gamma   90.00
#
_symmetry.space_group_name_H-M   'P 1'
#
loop_
_entity.id
_entity.type
_entity.pdbx_description
1 polymer ?
#
loop_
_entity_poly.entity_id
_entity_poly.type
_entity_poly.pdbx_seq_one_letter_code
_entity_poly.pdbx_strand_id
1 'polypeptide(L)'
;MARIASSIPGRLRIRDAALRDRERLRALEAGVGALAGVGAMRANAGAGSLVVHYDAAALAVEVFERRVDALVDEVIAASRRRAARSPGARANRAAKIGMLGSLGVSLAFAAAGAKRWHVLSGGVFLACLAVHVGLRRHALLR
;
A
#
# COMPACT_ATOMS: atom_id res chain seq x y z
N MET A 1 6.77 -4.31 16.05
CA MET A 1 6.22 -3.91 17.36
C MET A 1 5.03 -2.94 17.30
N ALA A 2 4.92 -2.00 16.35
CA ALA A 2 3.88 -0.95 16.40
C ALA A 2 2.45 -1.33 15.91
N ARG A 3 2.14 -2.61 15.65
CA ARG A 3 0.83 -3.03 15.08
C ARG A 3 0.03 -3.98 15.96
N ILE A 4 0.64 -4.50 17.02
CA ILE A 4 -0.07 -5.25 18.06
C ILE A 4 -0.73 -4.21 18.96
N ALA A 5 -2.05 -4.10 18.86
CA ALA A 5 -2.83 -3.12 19.63
C ALA A 5 -3.10 -3.59 21.07
N SER A 6 -3.09 -4.90 21.29
CA SER A 6 -3.23 -5.52 22.60
C SER A 6 -2.72 -6.96 22.53
N SER A 7 -1.97 -7.38 23.54
CA SER A 7 -1.51 -8.75 23.74
C SER A 7 -1.79 -9.15 25.18
N ILE A 8 -2.51 -10.25 25.33
CA ILE A 8 -2.82 -10.88 26.62
C ILE A 8 -2.55 -12.37 26.40
N PRO A 9 -2.03 -13.12 27.39
CA PRO A 9 -1.87 -14.56 27.26
C PRO A 9 -3.15 -15.22 26.72
N GLY A 10 -3.04 -15.84 25.55
CA GLY A 10 -4.10 -16.55 24.84
C GLY A 10 -4.98 -15.68 23.92
N ARG A 11 -4.71 -14.37 23.83
CA ARG A 11 -5.41 -13.44 22.92
C ARG A 11 -4.49 -12.33 22.42
N LEU A 12 -4.32 -12.26 21.10
CA LEU A 12 -3.59 -11.20 20.42
C LEU A 12 -4.51 -10.38 19.52
N ARG A 13 -4.44 -9.05 19.58
CA ARG A 13 -5.16 -8.16 18.65
C ARG A 13 -4.17 -7.37 17.82
N ILE A 14 -4.25 -7.57 16.51
CA ILE A 14 -3.49 -6.87 15.49
C ILE A 14 -4.38 -5.75 14.93
N ARG A 15 -3.84 -4.54 14.77
CA ARG A 15 -4.52 -3.42 14.12
C ARG A 15 -3.56 -2.65 13.24
N ASP A 16 -3.94 -2.50 11.97
CA ASP A 16 -3.23 -1.64 11.03
C ASP A 16 -4.22 -1.12 9.96
N ALA A 17 -4.09 0.15 9.57
CA ALA A 17 -4.96 0.74 8.55
C ALA A 17 -4.88 0.01 7.20
N ALA A 18 -3.73 -0.59 6.88
CA ALA A 18 -3.54 -1.41 5.70
C ALA A 18 -4.43 -2.66 5.69
N LEU A 19 -4.85 -3.17 6.85
CA LEU A 19 -5.74 -4.35 6.98
C LEU A 19 -7.21 -4.02 6.72
N ARG A 20 -7.54 -2.75 6.39
CA ARG A 20 -8.87 -2.42 5.84
C ARG A 20 -9.07 -2.99 4.43
N ASP A 21 -7.98 -3.28 3.74
CA ASP A 21 -7.98 -4.04 2.50
C ASP A 21 -8.33 -5.51 2.81
N ARG A 22 -9.49 -5.96 2.31
CA ARG A 22 -10.03 -7.31 2.57
C ARG A 22 -9.08 -8.40 2.10
N GLU A 23 -8.33 -8.17 1.03
CA GLU A 23 -7.42 -9.18 0.50
C GLU A 23 -6.20 -9.34 1.41
N ARG A 24 -5.67 -8.22 1.93
CA ARG A 24 -4.57 -8.24 2.90
C ARG A 24 -5.01 -8.89 4.21
N LEU A 25 -6.22 -8.58 4.68
CA LEU A 25 -6.75 -9.19 5.89
C LEU A 25 -6.91 -10.71 5.74
N ARG A 26 -7.41 -11.19 4.59
CA ARG A 26 -7.48 -12.64 4.29
C ARG A 26 -6.10 -13.29 4.20
N ALA A 27 -5.14 -12.63 3.58
CA ALA A 27 -3.77 -13.16 3.50
C ALA A 27 -3.13 -13.28 4.89
N LEU A 28 -3.34 -12.29 5.76
CA LEU A 28 -2.88 -12.33 7.14
C LEU A 28 -3.61 -13.42 7.95
N GLU A 29 -4.93 -13.54 7.81
CA GLU A 29 -5.73 -14.57 8.44
C GLU A 29 -5.25 -15.97 8.05
N ALA A 30 -5.00 -16.21 6.76
CA ALA A 30 -4.46 -17.48 6.28
C ALA A 30 -3.05 -17.77 6.85
N GLY A 31 -2.16 -16.77 6.85
CA GLY A 31 -0.80 -16.92 7.37
C GLY A 31 -0.75 -17.19 8.88
N VAL A 32 -1.59 -16.49 9.66
CA VAL A 32 -1.68 -16.69 11.10
C VAL A 32 -2.38 -18.01 11.44
N GLY A 33 -3.44 -18.38 10.70
CA GLY A 33 -4.14 -19.66 10.87
C GLY A 33 -3.28 -20.89 10.57
N ALA A 34 -2.19 -20.74 9.81
CA ALA A 34 -1.22 -21.80 9.56
C ALA A 34 -0.22 -22.01 10.72
N LEU A 35 -0.21 -21.13 11.74
CA LEU A 35 0.65 -21.29 12.90
C LEU A 35 0.06 -22.33 13.86
N ALA A 36 0.89 -23.28 14.29
CA ALA A 36 0.53 -24.23 15.34
C ALA A 36 0.16 -23.51 16.65
N GLY A 37 -0.90 -23.96 17.31
CA GLY A 37 -1.39 -23.37 18.57
C GLY A 37 -2.35 -22.20 18.40
N VAL A 38 -2.71 -21.81 17.17
CA VAL A 38 -3.79 -20.85 16.90
C VAL A 38 -5.14 -21.59 16.92
N GLY A 39 -6.09 -21.04 17.67
CA GLY A 39 -7.46 -21.52 17.74
C GLY A 39 -8.40 -20.66 16.90
N ALA A 40 -9.21 -19.85 17.56
CA ALA A 40 -10.20 -19.00 16.89
C ALA A 40 -9.60 -17.68 16.39
N MET A 41 -10.02 -17.23 15.21
CA MET A 41 -9.67 -15.92 14.65
C MET A 41 -10.92 -15.11 14.32
N ARG A 42 -10.83 -13.80 14.47
CA ARG A 42 -11.90 -12.86 14.11
C ARG A 42 -11.34 -11.65 13.36
N ALA A 43 -11.56 -11.64 12.05
CA ALA A 43 -11.21 -10.55 11.16
C ALA A 43 -12.28 -9.44 11.16
N ASN A 44 -11.85 -8.17 11.16
CA ASN A 44 -12.72 -7.01 10.96
C ASN A 44 -12.05 -6.01 10.01
N ALA A 45 -12.47 -6.03 8.74
CA ALA A 45 -11.97 -5.13 7.70
C ALA A 45 -12.37 -3.67 7.94
N GLY A 46 -13.52 -3.37 8.55
CA GLY A 46 -13.94 -1.99 8.84
C GLY A 46 -12.98 -1.31 9.83
N ALA A 47 -12.60 -2.05 10.88
CA ALA A 47 -11.64 -1.59 11.89
C ALA A 47 -10.18 -1.76 11.46
N GLY A 48 -9.89 -2.55 10.41
CA GLY A 48 -8.54 -2.94 10.03
C GLY A 48 -7.85 -3.76 11.12
N SER A 49 -8.56 -4.75 11.69
CA SER A 49 -8.06 -5.52 12.82
C SER A 49 -8.32 -7.02 12.69
N LEU A 50 -7.42 -7.82 13.27
CA LEU A 50 -7.54 -9.26 13.43
C LEU A 50 -7.35 -9.58 14.92
N VAL A 51 -8.31 -10.30 15.51
CA VAL A 51 -8.18 -10.86 16.85
C VAL A 51 -7.89 -12.35 16.72
N VAL A 52 -6.89 -12.83 17.44
CA VAL A 52 -6.40 -14.20 17.39
C VAL A 52 -6.43 -14.78 18.80
N HIS A 53 -7.07 -15.92 18.97
CA HIS A 53 -6.99 -16.73 20.17
C HIS A 53 -5.97 -17.83 19.94
N TYR A 54 -5.05 -18.00 20.88
CA TYR A 54 -3.98 -18.99 20.81
C TYR A 54 -3.82 -19.69 22.16
N ASP A 55 -3.17 -20.85 22.16
CA ASP A 55 -2.83 -21.54 23.40
C ASP A 55 -1.53 -20.97 23.98
N ALA A 56 -1.64 -20.21 25.08
CA ALA A 56 -0.49 -19.64 25.78
C ALA A 56 0.27 -20.65 26.66
N ALA A 57 -0.28 -21.84 26.91
CA ALA A 57 0.45 -22.91 27.56
C ALA A 57 1.38 -23.64 26.58
N ALA A 58 0.97 -23.74 25.32
CA ALA A 58 1.76 -24.36 24.25
C ALA A 58 2.70 -23.39 23.51
N LEU A 59 2.38 -22.09 23.46
CA LEU A 59 3.18 -21.07 22.78
C LEU A 59 3.62 -19.94 23.71
N ALA A 60 4.94 -19.73 23.79
CA ALA A 60 5.50 -18.53 24.41
C ALA A 60 5.00 -17.27 23.68
N VAL A 61 4.46 -16.33 24.45
CA VAL A 61 3.81 -15.11 23.95
C VAL A 61 4.76 -14.31 23.05
N GLU A 62 6.02 -14.15 23.46
CA GLU A 62 7.03 -13.37 22.75
C GLU A 62 7.44 -14.01 21.41
N VAL A 63 7.39 -15.33 21.32
CA VAL A 63 7.64 -16.06 20.07
C VAL A 63 6.44 -15.88 19.14
N PHE A 64 5.22 -15.99 19.67
CA PHE A 64 4.01 -15.79 18.90
C PHE A 64 3.91 -14.37 18.33
N GLU A 65 4.13 -13.36 19.16
CA GLU A 65 4.11 -11.95 18.77
C GLU A 65 5.11 -11.66 17.65
N ARG A 66 6.35 -12.15 17.76
CA ARG A 66 7.37 -11.97 16.73
C ARG A 66 6.98 -12.62 15.40
N ARG A 67 6.42 -13.83 15.43
CA ARG A 67 5.94 -14.51 14.22
C ARG A 67 4.79 -13.76 13.56
N VAL A 68 3.83 -13.30 14.36
CA VAL A 68 2.70 -12.52 13.88
C VAL A 68 3.16 -11.18 13.30
N ASP A 69 4.04 -10.45 13.98
CA ASP A 69 4.59 -9.19 13.48
C ASP A 69 5.30 -9.39 12.12
N ALA A 70 6.10 -10.46 11.98
CA ALA A 70 6.77 -10.79 10.73
C ALA A 70 5.77 -11.08 9.59
N LEU A 71 4.69 -11.82 9.87
CA LEU A 71 3.62 -12.10 8.90
C LEU A 71 2.91 -10.81 8.46
N VAL A 72 2.63 -9.91 9.42
CA VAL A 72 1.99 -8.62 9.11
C VAL A 72 2.90 -7.79 8.20
N ASP A 73 4.20 -7.73 8.49
CA ASP A 73 5.18 -7.05 7.64
C ASP A 73 5.25 -7.66 6.24
N GLU A 74 5.26 -8.98 6.13
CA GLU A 74 5.29 -9.68 4.85
C GLU A 74 4.06 -9.38 3.99
N VAL A 75 2.86 -9.49 4.56
CA VAL A 75 1.59 -9.20 3.86
C VAL A 75 1.56 -7.76 3.36
N ILE A 76 1.98 -6.81 4.20
CA ILE A 76 2.02 -5.40 3.82
C ILE A 76 3.09 -5.16 2.73
N ALA A 77 4.29 -5.72 2.85
CA ALA A 77 5.35 -5.60 1.86
C ALA A 77 4.98 -6.24 0.51
N ALA A 78 4.38 -7.43 0.52
CA ALA A 78 3.88 -8.11 -0.67
C ALA A 78 2.85 -7.25 -1.42
N SER A 79 1.91 -6.64 -0.70
CA SER A 79 0.91 -5.75 -1.29
C SER A 79 1.53 -4.52 -1.96
N ARG A 80 2.54 -3.88 -1.32
CA ARG A 80 3.25 -2.73 -1.89
C ARG A 80 4.00 -3.11 -3.16
N ARG A 81 4.68 -4.26 -3.16
CA ARG A 81 5.37 -4.79 -4.35
C ARG A 81 4.40 -5.05 -5.50
N ARG A 82 3.23 -5.63 -5.22
CA ARG A 82 2.20 -5.86 -6.24
C ARG A 82 1.63 -4.55 -6.78
N ALA A 83 1.31 -3.60 -5.91
CA ALA A 83 0.82 -2.28 -6.31
C ALA A 83 1.84 -1.56 -7.21
N ALA A 84 3.13 -1.62 -6.87
CA ALA A 84 4.21 -1.03 -7.66
C ALA A 84 4.37 -1.68 -9.05
N ARG A 85 4.02 -2.97 -9.19
CA ARG A 85 4.08 -3.69 -10.48
C ARG A 85 2.83 -3.50 -11.35
N SER A 86 1.77 -2.89 -10.83
CA SER A 86 0.54 -2.70 -11.59
C SER A 86 0.76 -1.82 -12.84
N PRO A 87 0.06 -2.10 -13.96
CA PRO A 87 0.13 -1.27 -15.17
C PRO A 87 -0.17 0.20 -14.90
N GLY A 88 -1.15 0.48 -14.03
CA GLY A 88 -1.49 1.83 -13.61
C GLY A 88 -0.36 2.53 -12.85
N ALA A 89 0.40 1.81 -12.01
CA ALA A 89 1.56 2.38 -11.33
C ALA A 89 2.70 2.72 -12.29
N ARG A 90 2.92 1.88 -13.31
CA ARG A 90 3.90 2.15 -14.38
C ARG A 90 3.48 3.36 -15.22
N ALA A 91 2.23 3.41 -15.67
CA ALA A 91 1.67 4.54 -16.42
C ALA A 91 1.75 5.85 -15.63
N ASN A 92 1.41 5.82 -14.33
CA ASN A 92 1.53 6.99 -13.46
C ASN A 92 3.00 7.44 -13.28
N ARG A 93 3.95 6.49 -13.16
CA ARG A 93 5.38 6.81 -13.08
C ARG A 93 5.87 7.43 -14.38
N ALA A 94 5.49 6.87 -15.53
CA ALA A 94 5.82 7.41 -16.84
C ALA A 94 5.25 8.82 -17.03
N ALA A 95 3.98 9.04 -16.65
CA ALA A 95 3.35 10.36 -16.69
C ALA A 95 4.11 11.39 -15.84
N LYS A 96 4.54 11.04 -14.62
CA LYS A 96 5.35 11.94 -13.78
C LYS A 96 6.71 12.29 -14.39
N ILE A 97 7.40 11.30 -14.96
CA ILE A 97 8.68 11.53 -15.66
C ILE A 97 8.45 12.42 -16.88
N GLY A 98 7.39 12.16 -17.65
CA GLY A 98 6.99 12.98 -18.78
C GLY A 98 6.66 14.41 -18.37
N MET A 99 5.94 14.61 -17.27
CA MET A 99 5.65 15.95 -16.72
C MET A 99 6.94 16.69 -16.32
N LEU A 100 7.86 16.04 -15.61
CA LEU A 100 9.13 16.67 -15.22
C LEU A 100 9.99 17.03 -16.44
N GLY A 101 10.10 16.12 -17.41
CA GLY A 101 10.87 16.36 -18.64
C GLY A 101 10.26 17.46 -19.51
N SER A 102 8.96 17.39 -19.78
CA SER A 102 8.26 18.38 -20.60
C SER A 102 8.22 19.76 -19.96
N LEU A 103 8.12 19.85 -18.63
CA LEU A 103 8.20 21.12 -17.91
C LEU A 103 9.57 21.77 -18.10
N GLY A 104 10.67 21.02 -17.89
CA GLY A 104 12.02 21.53 -18.07
C GLY A 104 12.29 21.98 -19.51
N VAL A 105 11.85 21.20 -20.50
CA VAL A 105 11.96 21.54 -21.93
C VAL A 105 11.12 22.79 -22.28
N SER A 106 9.91 22.90 -21.73
CA SER A 106 9.03 24.04 -21.94
C SER A 106 9.62 25.35 -21.39
N LEU A 107 10.24 25.30 -20.21
CA LEU A 107 10.98 26.41 -19.62
C LEU A 107 12.18 26.84 -20.48
N ALA A 108 12.96 25.88 -20.99
CA ALA A 108 14.10 26.17 -21.86
C ALA A 108 13.67 26.84 -23.17
N PHE A 109 12.59 26.36 -23.81
CA PHE A 109 12.05 26.98 -25.02
C PHE A 109 11.40 28.34 -24.77
N ALA A 110 10.81 28.56 -23.60
CA ALA A 110 10.31 29.87 -23.20
C ALA A 110 11.46 30.87 -23.08
N ALA A 111 12.55 30.49 -22.41
CA ALA A 111 13.75 31.32 -22.25
C ALA A 111 14.44 31.63 -23.58
N ALA A 112 14.43 30.69 -24.52
CA ALA A 112 14.99 30.87 -25.86
C ALA A 112 14.06 31.61 -26.86
N GLY A 113 12.87 32.05 -26.43
CA GLY A 113 11.90 32.75 -27.30
C GLY A 113 11.20 31.86 -28.34
N ALA A 114 11.36 30.54 -28.26
CA ALA A 114 10.85 29.58 -29.23
C ALA A 114 9.37 29.22 -28.98
N LYS A 115 8.46 30.16 -29.29
CA LYS A 115 7.02 30.10 -28.97
C LYS A 115 6.33 28.79 -29.41
N ARG A 116 6.66 28.27 -30.60
CA ARG A 116 6.07 27.02 -31.13
C ARG A 116 6.48 25.79 -30.31
N TRP A 117 7.75 25.69 -29.95
CA TRP A 117 8.29 24.56 -29.19
C TRP A 117 7.88 24.60 -27.72
N HIS A 118 7.70 25.81 -27.16
CA HIS A 118 7.11 26.00 -25.85
C HIS A 118 5.66 25.47 -25.79
N VAL A 119 4.83 25.82 -26.78
CA VAL A 119 3.43 25.32 -26.86
C VAL A 119 3.39 23.80 -27.01
N LEU A 120 4.26 23.23 -27.85
CA LEU A 120 4.29 21.79 -28.08
C LEU A 120 4.68 21.02 -26.81
N SER A 121 5.74 21.45 -26.12
CA SER A 121 6.19 20.84 -24.86
C SER A 121 5.17 21.02 -23.72
N GLY A 122 4.49 22.17 -23.66
CA GLY A 122 3.35 22.37 -22.77
C GLY A 122 2.18 21.43 -23.06
N GLY A 123 1.89 21.14 -24.33
CA GLY A 123 0.88 20.15 -24.73
C GLY A 123 1.21 18.74 -24.25
N VAL A 124 2.49 18.32 -24.35
CA VAL A 124 2.96 17.03 -23.80
C VAL A 124 2.78 16.99 -22.29
N PHE A 125 3.09 18.08 -21.58
CA PHE A 125 2.86 18.19 -20.14
C PHE A 125 1.39 17.98 -19.78
N LEU A 126 0.46 18.63 -20.50
CA LEU A 126 -0.97 18.51 -20.27
C LEU A 126 -1.48 17.08 -20.53
N ALA A 127 -0.98 16.41 -21.57
CA ALA A 127 -1.33 15.02 -21.84
C ALA A 127 -0.88 14.09 -20.70
N CYS A 128 0.35 14.25 -20.21
CA CYS A 128 0.84 13.51 -19.04
C CYS A 128 0.05 13.83 -17.76
N LEU A 129 -0.32 15.09 -17.55
CA LEU A 129 -1.16 15.53 -16.44
C LEU A 129 -2.55 14.87 -16.50
N ALA A 130 -3.17 14.81 -17.67
CA ALA A 130 -4.46 14.15 -17.86
C ALA A 130 -4.41 12.67 -17.50
N VAL A 131 -3.34 11.96 -17.89
CA VAL A 131 -3.10 10.56 -17.49
C VAL A 131 -2.92 10.46 -15.97
N HIS A 132 -2.14 11.35 -15.36
CA HIS A 132 -1.93 11.37 -13.90
C HIS A 132 -3.24 11.53 -13.12
N VAL A 133 -4.05 12.54 -13.50
CA VAL A 133 -5.35 12.82 -12.87
C VAL A 133 -6.34 11.70 -13.15
N GLY A 134 -6.41 11.19 -14.38
CA GLY A 134 -7.31 10.10 -14.76
C GLY A 134 -7.07 8.82 -13.94
N LEU A 135 -5.80 8.48 -13.70
CA LEU A 135 -5.43 7.35 -12.84
C LEU A 135 -5.70 7.59 -11.34
N ARG A 136 -5.84 8.86 -10.91
CA ARG A 136 -6.06 9.26 -9.51
C ARG A 136 -7.46 9.83 -9.24
N ARG A 137 -8.36 9.85 -10.24
CA ARG A 137 -9.69 10.50 -10.17
C ARG A 137 -10.52 10.08 -8.95
N HIS A 138 -10.47 8.81 -8.58
CA HIS A 138 -11.20 8.27 -7.43
C HIS A 138 -10.68 8.74 -6.07
N ALA A 139 -9.46 9.29 -6.00
CA ALA A 139 -8.91 9.91 -4.80
C ALA A 139 -9.21 11.41 -4.72
N LEU A 140 -9.61 12.05 -5.82
CA LEU A 140 -9.92 13.48 -5.90
C LEU A 140 -11.42 13.78 -5.75
N LEU A 141 -12.29 12.83 -6.11
CA LEU A 141 -13.75 12.96 -6.08
C LEU A 141 -14.39 12.30 -4.85
N ARG A 142 -13.70 12.32 -3.70
CA ARG A 142 -14.18 11.78 -2.42
C ARG A 142 -14.46 12.89 -1.43
#